data_AF-A0A820V8I2-F1
#
_entry.id   AF-A0A820V8I2-F1
#
_cell.length_a   1.000
_cell.length_b   1.000
_cell.length_c   1.000
_cell.angle_alpha   90.00
_cell.angle_beta   90.00
_cell.angle_gamma   90.00
#
_symmetry.space_group_name_H-M   'P 1'
#
loop_
_entity.id
_entity.type
_entity.pdbx_description
1 polymer ?
#
loop_
_entity_poly.entity_id
_entity_poly.type
_entity_poly.pdbx_seq_one_letter_code
_entity_poly.pdbx_strand_id
1 'polypeptide(L)'
;LFLKIVFARLYLLCRVILYHSHLVHDAASQSIGYLSTVSFDFQFVIKTYLKQYPVRCLLIWCTLLFFIGSWSLHACEYKPTHEHAPFTDGMWLFSTVFTTVGYSNVTPSSHCGRVMCGLINVFGLLTAALCVAIIIQQLVLSRCENYVHTFVLNTELVKEHKNQAANVIKFAWKLWFWKKRNTPLSSMRYLQTQRKLFRSIGIIHQIKNEQQHLSVDNNGLPEIATIERSTNVNTDETLRKMQNLKLKVNKIGEHLTNVNYALNNSENVFYLSL
;
A
#
# COMPACT_ATOMS: atom_id res chain seq x y z
N LEU A 1 34.65 -27.50 8.26
CA LEU A 1 33.85 -28.53 7.53
C LEU A 1 32.37 -28.47 7.89
N PHE A 2 32.03 -28.42 9.19
CA PHE A 2 30.66 -28.39 9.69
C PHE A 2 29.80 -27.21 9.19
N LEU A 3 30.34 -25.98 9.19
CA LEU A 3 29.70 -24.81 8.56
C LEU A 3 29.23 -25.11 7.13
N LYS A 4 30.11 -25.69 6.31
CA LYS A 4 29.82 -25.99 4.90
C LYS A 4 28.66 -26.99 4.76
N ILE A 5 28.54 -27.95 5.68
CA ILE A 5 27.44 -28.94 5.70
C ILE A 5 26.11 -28.28 6.11
N VAL A 6 26.13 -27.38 7.09
CA VAL A 6 24.94 -26.63 7.53
C VAL A 6 24.44 -25.68 6.43
N PHE A 7 25.35 -24.93 5.79
CA PHE A 7 25.01 -24.06 4.67
C PHE A 7 24.52 -24.85 3.44
N ALA A 8 25.10 -26.02 3.15
CA ALA A 8 24.63 -26.90 2.08
C ALA A 8 23.23 -27.48 2.37
N ARG A 9 22.92 -27.82 3.63
CA ARG A 9 21.58 -28.28 4.03
C ARG A 9 20.54 -27.17 4.04
N LEU A 10 20.92 -25.94 4.42
CA LEU A 10 20.04 -24.77 4.34
C LEU A 10 19.66 -24.45 2.88
N TYR A 11 20.62 -24.60 1.95
CA TYR A 11 20.37 -24.49 0.51
C TYR A 11 19.35 -25.53 0.02
N LEU A 12 19.43 -26.77 0.49
CA LEU A 12 18.46 -27.82 0.16
C LEU A 12 17.06 -27.51 0.72
N LEU A 13 16.96 -26.97 1.92
CA LEU A 13 15.68 -26.59 2.54
C LEU A 13 15.02 -25.44 1.75
N CYS A 14 15.80 -24.43 1.36
CA CYS A 14 15.34 -23.35 0.49
C CYS A 14 14.86 -23.88 -0.88
N ARG A 15 15.57 -24.87 -1.44
CA ARG A 15 15.19 -25.55 -2.69
C ARG A 15 13.89 -26.36 -2.54
N VAL A 16 13.65 -27.01 -1.40
CA VAL A 16 12.42 -27.76 -1.12
C VAL A 16 11.22 -26.83 -0.95
N ILE A 17 11.39 -25.70 -0.25
CA ILE A 17 10.34 -24.66 -0.14
C ILE A 17 9.93 -24.14 -1.53
N LEU A 18 10.91 -23.96 -2.42
CA LEU A 18 10.65 -23.56 -3.80
C LEU A 18 9.95 -24.64 -4.62
N TYR A 19 10.32 -25.91 -4.42
CA TYR A 19 9.75 -27.04 -5.14
C TYR A 19 8.31 -27.36 -4.69
N HIS A 20 7.98 -27.16 -3.42
CA HIS A 20 6.63 -27.41 -2.87
C HIS A 20 5.68 -26.19 -2.99
N SER A 21 6.18 -25.06 -3.49
CA SER A 21 5.36 -23.87 -3.72
C SER A 21 4.41 -24.07 -4.91
N HIS A 22 3.14 -24.38 -4.62
CA HIS A 22 2.03 -24.48 -5.58
C HIS A 22 1.94 -23.28 -6.56
N LEU A 23 2.40 -22.10 -6.12
CA LEU A 23 2.40 -20.85 -6.90
C LEU A 23 3.26 -20.90 -8.18
N VAL A 24 4.30 -21.75 -8.21
CA VAL A 24 5.24 -21.87 -9.35
C VAL A 24 4.76 -22.89 -10.39
N HIS A 25 3.88 -23.82 -9.99
CA HIS A 25 3.41 -24.91 -10.84
C HIS A 25 2.01 -24.69 -11.43
N ASP A 26 1.31 -23.63 -11.01
CA ASP A 26 0.00 -23.30 -11.56
C ASP A 26 0.14 -22.89 -13.04
N ALA A 27 -0.46 -23.65 -13.95
CA ALA A 27 -0.37 -23.40 -15.40
C ALA A 27 -0.86 -21.99 -15.77
N ALA A 28 -1.79 -21.45 -14.98
CA ALA A 28 -2.28 -20.08 -15.10
C ALA A 28 -1.19 -19.03 -14.79
N SER A 29 -0.40 -19.21 -13.72
CA SER A 29 0.67 -18.26 -13.40
C SER A 29 1.75 -18.29 -14.47
N GLN A 30 2.16 -19.47 -14.92
CA GLN A 30 3.15 -19.62 -16.00
C GLN A 30 2.69 -18.95 -17.30
N SER A 31 1.43 -19.14 -17.70
CA SER A 31 0.89 -18.50 -18.91
C SER A 31 0.94 -16.97 -18.85
N ILE A 32 0.62 -16.37 -17.69
CA ILE A 32 0.64 -14.91 -17.49
C ILE A 32 2.09 -14.36 -17.49
N GLY A 33 3.05 -15.10 -16.95
CA GLY A 33 4.46 -14.67 -16.97
C GLY A 33 5.11 -14.76 -18.35
N TYR A 34 4.72 -15.73 -19.18
CA TYR A 34 5.12 -15.75 -20.59
C TYR A 34 4.56 -14.55 -21.37
N LEU A 35 3.31 -14.15 -21.10
CA LEU A 35 2.71 -12.95 -21.72
C LEU A 35 3.35 -11.64 -21.22
N SER A 36 3.83 -11.59 -19.96
CA SER A 36 4.40 -10.37 -19.39
C SER A 36 5.93 -10.25 -19.53
N THR A 37 6.59 -11.25 -20.13
CA THR A 37 8.07 -11.33 -20.24
C THR A 37 8.81 -11.24 -18.91
N VAL A 38 8.14 -11.54 -17.79
CA VAL A 38 8.77 -11.59 -16.47
C VAL A 38 9.28 -13.00 -16.24
N SER A 39 10.60 -13.16 -16.14
CA SER A 39 11.21 -14.43 -15.76
C SER A 39 10.76 -14.83 -14.35
N PHE A 40 10.30 -16.08 -14.20
CA PHE A 40 9.98 -16.67 -12.90
C PHE A 40 11.27 -17.00 -12.16
N ASP A 41 11.96 -15.96 -11.68
CA ASP A 41 13.21 -16.10 -10.92
C ASP A 41 12.94 -16.37 -9.44
N PHE A 42 13.91 -17.00 -8.78
CA PHE A 42 13.91 -17.26 -7.33
C PHE A 42 13.63 -15.99 -6.50
N GLN A 43 14.14 -14.84 -6.95
CA GLN A 43 13.94 -13.56 -6.29
C GLN A 43 12.46 -13.11 -6.35
N PHE A 44 11.75 -13.41 -7.44
CA PHE A 44 10.34 -13.08 -7.58
C PHE A 44 9.47 -13.94 -6.66
N VAL A 45 9.77 -15.23 -6.55
CA VAL A 45 9.05 -16.16 -5.67
C VAL A 45 9.21 -15.75 -4.21
N ILE A 46 10.45 -15.49 -3.76
CA ILE A 46 10.72 -15.04 -2.38
C ILE A 46 9.99 -13.73 -2.07
N LYS A 47 10.07 -12.74 -2.98
CA LYS A 47 9.35 -11.46 -2.84
C LYS A 47 7.83 -11.68 -2.73
N THR A 48 7.28 -12.61 -3.50
CA THR A 48 5.84 -12.88 -3.52
C THR A 48 5.36 -13.54 -2.22
N TYR A 49 6.10 -14.55 -1.72
CA TYR A 49 5.77 -15.17 -0.43
C TYR A 49 5.90 -14.19 0.73
N LEU A 50 6.96 -13.38 0.75
CA LEU A 50 7.15 -12.34 1.76
C LEU A 50 6.02 -11.31 1.73
N LYS A 51 5.44 -11.03 0.56
CA LYS A 51 4.29 -10.13 0.43
C LYS A 51 2.97 -10.76 0.88
N GLN A 52 2.76 -12.05 0.59
CA GLN A 52 1.50 -12.74 0.89
C GLN A 52 1.38 -13.17 2.36
N TYR A 53 2.46 -13.68 2.95
CA TYR A 53 2.49 -14.15 4.34
C TYR A 53 3.76 -13.71 5.09
N PRO A 54 4.00 -12.40 5.25
CA PRO A 54 5.27 -11.87 5.78
C PRO A 54 5.60 -12.39 7.19
N VAL A 55 4.60 -12.43 8.09
CA VAL A 55 4.79 -12.87 9.48
C VAL A 55 5.13 -14.36 9.55
N ARG A 56 4.45 -15.20 8.75
CA ARG A 56 4.73 -16.65 8.73
C ARG A 56 6.13 -16.93 8.19
N CYS A 57 6.53 -16.24 7.12
CA CYS A 57 7.88 -16.34 6.56
C CYS A 57 8.95 -15.92 7.59
N LEU A 58 8.72 -14.83 8.31
CA LEU A 58 9.64 -14.35 9.33
C LEU A 58 9.73 -15.32 10.53
N LEU A 59 8.62 -15.88 10.99
CA LEU A 59 8.61 -16.87 12.06
C LEU A 59 9.39 -18.15 11.69
N ILE A 60 9.20 -18.66 10.47
CA ILE A 60 9.96 -19.81 9.96
C ILE A 60 11.46 -19.45 9.89
N TRP A 61 11.81 -18.26 9.41
CA TRP A 61 13.20 -17.80 9.36
C TRP A 61 13.84 -17.70 10.76
N CYS A 62 13.17 -17.07 11.73
CA CYS A 62 13.65 -16.96 13.11
C CYS A 62 13.81 -18.32 13.79
N THR A 63 12.86 -19.23 13.62
CA THR A 63 12.93 -20.58 14.20
C THR A 63 14.08 -21.39 13.60
N LEU A 64 14.30 -21.30 12.28
CA LEU A 64 15.46 -21.93 11.63
C LEU A 64 16.79 -21.37 12.17
N LEU A 65 16.92 -20.04 12.26
CA LEU A 65 18.11 -19.41 12.84
C LEU A 65 18.33 -19.83 14.30
N PHE A 66 17.26 -19.95 15.08
CA PHE A 66 17.32 -20.39 16.48
C PHE A 66 17.90 -21.80 16.60
N PHE A 67 17.36 -22.78 15.89
CA PHE A 67 17.87 -24.16 15.96
C PHE A 67 19.29 -24.29 15.41
N ILE A 68 19.59 -23.62 14.29
CA ILE A 68 20.92 -23.67 13.66
C ILE A 68 21.96 -22.97 14.53
N GLY A 69 21.64 -21.79 15.05
CA GLY A 69 22.53 -20.99 15.89
C GLY A 69 22.78 -21.62 17.26
N SER A 70 21.72 -22.11 17.91
CA SER A 70 21.83 -22.85 19.18
C SER A 70 22.70 -24.09 19.05
N TRP A 71 22.48 -24.90 17.99
CA TRP A 71 23.33 -26.06 17.72
C TRP A 71 24.78 -25.67 17.39
N SER A 72 24.98 -24.60 16.61
CA SER A 72 26.33 -24.14 16.24
C SER A 72 27.12 -23.65 17.46
N LEU A 73 26.48 -22.95 18.40
CA LEU A 73 27.09 -22.53 19.66
C LEU A 73 27.43 -23.73 20.55
N HIS A 74 26.51 -24.67 20.68
CA HIS A 74 26.75 -25.91 21.43
C HIS A 74 27.93 -26.71 20.86
N ALA A 75 28.01 -26.82 19.52
CA ALA A 75 29.12 -27.51 18.85
C ALA A 75 30.47 -26.78 19.01
N CYS A 76 30.50 -25.44 19.00
CA CYS A 76 31.73 -24.66 19.20
C CYS A 76 32.26 -24.70 20.64
N GLU A 77 31.38 -24.87 21.63
CA GLU A 77 31.74 -24.94 23.07
C GLU A 77 31.80 -26.39 23.60
N TYR A 78 31.69 -27.38 22.72
CA TYR A 78 31.80 -28.79 23.10
C TYR A 78 33.20 -29.10 23.65
N LYS A 79 33.28 -29.40 24.96
CA LYS A 79 34.52 -29.81 25.64
C LYS A 79 34.51 -31.32 25.87
N PRO A 80 35.57 -32.06 25.49
CA PRO A 80 35.65 -33.52 25.62
C PRO A 80 35.93 -34.02 27.04
N THR A 81 36.29 -33.15 27.99
CA THR A 81 36.67 -33.53 29.37
C THR A 81 35.88 -32.71 30.39
N HIS A 82 35.01 -33.41 31.13
CA HIS A 82 34.21 -32.98 32.30
C HIS A 82 33.12 -31.91 32.09
N GLU A 83 31.91 -32.29 32.50
CA GLU A 83 30.64 -31.52 32.52
C GLU A 83 30.22 -30.95 31.16
N HIS A 84 29.45 -31.74 30.42
CA HIS A 84 28.76 -31.27 29.23
C HIS A 84 27.84 -30.10 29.60
N ALA A 85 28.15 -28.90 29.08
CA ALA A 85 27.22 -27.78 29.16
C ALA A 85 25.90 -28.22 28.50
N PRO A 86 24.76 -28.15 29.21
CA PRO A 86 23.49 -28.62 28.68
C PRO A 86 23.14 -27.83 27.42
N PHE A 87 22.44 -28.47 26.48
CA PHE A 87 22.00 -27.82 25.24
C PHE A 87 21.20 -26.53 25.49
N THR A 88 20.55 -26.44 26.66
CA THR A 88 19.83 -25.25 27.16
C THR A 88 20.71 -24.01 27.26
N ASP A 89 22.01 -24.16 27.56
CA ASP A 89 22.93 -23.02 27.66
C ASP A 89 23.22 -22.43 26.28
N GLY A 90 23.29 -23.28 25.25
CA GLY A 90 23.41 -22.85 23.86
C GLY A 90 22.13 -22.17 23.33
N MET A 91 20.95 -22.67 23.72
CA MET A 91 19.66 -22.03 23.42
C MET A 91 19.53 -20.66 24.10
N TRP A 92 19.91 -20.56 25.38
CA TRP A 92 19.91 -19.32 26.13
C TRP A 92 20.89 -18.31 25.52
N LEU A 93 22.13 -18.71 25.28
CA LEU A 93 23.16 -17.86 24.68
C LEU A 93 22.76 -17.36 23.29
N PHE A 94 22.12 -18.20 22.47
CA PHE A 94 21.57 -17.75 21.19
C PHE A 94 20.55 -16.63 21.38
N SER A 95 19.55 -16.83 22.26
CA SER A 95 18.47 -15.85 22.47
C SER A 95 18.97 -14.51 22.98
N THR A 96 19.94 -14.50 23.91
CA THR A 96 20.48 -13.26 24.49
C THR A 96 21.33 -12.48 23.49
N VAL A 97 22.07 -13.17 22.62
CA VAL A 97 22.88 -12.55 21.55
C VAL A 97 22.01 -12.10 20.39
N PHE A 98 21.05 -12.92 19.95
CA PHE A 98 20.14 -12.61 18.84
C PHE A 98 19.24 -11.40 19.15
N THR A 99 18.77 -11.28 20.39
CA THR A 99 17.96 -10.13 20.85
C THR A 99 18.82 -8.91 21.21
N THR A 100 20.16 -9.02 21.09
CA THR A 100 21.12 -7.96 21.44
C THR A 100 21.08 -7.52 22.91
N VAL A 101 20.58 -8.39 23.80
CA VAL A 101 20.47 -8.12 25.24
C VAL A 101 21.81 -8.33 25.95
N GLY A 102 22.49 -9.44 25.65
CA GLY A 102 23.86 -9.69 26.11
C GLY A 102 24.02 -9.90 27.63
N TYR A 103 23.28 -10.82 28.25
CA TYR A 103 23.51 -11.21 29.64
C TYR A 103 24.84 -11.96 29.82
N SER A 104 25.55 -11.71 30.94
CA SER A 104 26.89 -12.25 31.21
C SER A 104 26.91 -13.63 31.90
N ASN A 105 25.77 -14.28 32.07
CA ASN A 105 25.65 -15.52 32.84
C ASN A 105 26.18 -16.76 32.10
N VAL A 106 26.13 -16.76 30.76
CA VAL A 106 26.72 -17.80 29.91
C VAL A 106 27.51 -17.08 28.83
N THR A 107 28.80 -17.37 28.70
CA THR A 107 29.67 -16.70 27.70
C THR A 107 30.53 -17.72 26.94
N PRO A 108 30.75 -17.52 25.63
CA PRO A 108 31.57 -18.43 24.84
C PRO A 108 33.05 -18.30 25.23
N SER A 109 33.63 -19.42 25.66
CA SER A 109 35.04 -19.50 26.01
C SER A 109 35.92 -19.73 24.79
N SER A 110 35.39 -20.38 23.75
CA SER A 110 36.09 -20.72 22.51
C SER A 110 36.13 -19.56 21.52
N HIS A 111 37.23 -19.46 20.75
CA HIS A 111 37.31 -18.52 19.63
C HIS A 111 36.22 -18.77 18.58
N CYS A 112 35.83 -20.04 18.37
CA CYS A 112 34.72 -20.44 17.50
C CYS A 112 33.39 -19.83 17.97
N GLY A 113 33.09 -19.95 19.27
CA GLY A 113 31.86 -19.43 19.87
C GLY A 113 31.77 -17.91 19.80
N ARG A 114 32.88 -17.20 20.01
CA ARG A 114 32.93 -15.73 19.90
C ARG A 114 32.62 -15.24 18.48
N VAL A 115 33.19 -15.88 17.46
CA VAL A 115 32.89 -15.54 16.05
C VAL A 115 31.42 -15.82 15.73
N MET A 116 30.88 -16.95 16.21
CA MET A 116 29.46 -17.27 16.03
C MET A 116 28.53 -16.27 16.70
N CYS A 117 28.83 -15.82 17.92
CA CYS A 117 28.06 -14.78 18.58
C CYS A 117 28.06 -13.47 17.76
N GLY A 118 29.20 -13.08 17.18
CA GLY A 118 29.26 -11.94 16.26
C GLY A 118 28.34 -12.10 15.05
N LEU A 119 28.35 -13.27 14.40
CA LEU A 119 27.47 -13.56 13.25
C LEU A 119 25.99 -13.57 13.64
N ILE A 120 25.64 -14.23 14.74
CA ILE A 120 24.26 -14.30 15.25
C ILE A 120 23.73 -12.89 15.55
N ASN A 121 24.56 -12.01 16.12
CA ASN A 121 24.20 -10.63 16.39
C ASN A 121 23.90 -9.85 15.10
N VAL A 122 24.74 -9.99 14.06
CA VAL A 122 24.48 -9.37 12.75
C VAL A 122 23.17 -9.86 12.14
N PHE A 123 22.91 -11.18 12.17
CA PHE A 123 21.64 -11.74 11.69
C PHE A 123 20.43 -11.31 12.55
N GLY A 124 20.62 -11.12 13.85
CA GLY A 124 19.60 -10.58 14.77
C GLY A 124 19.21 -9.15 14.40
N LEU A 125 20.19 -8.28 14.19
CA LEU A 125 19.97 -6.89 13.74
C LEU A 125 19.27 -6.82 12.38
N LEU A 126 19.71 -7.63 11.40
CA LEU A 126 19.05 -7.73 10.09
C LEU A 126 17.60 -8.17 10.21
N THR A 127 17.33 -9.16 11.07
CA THR A 127 15.98 -9.68 11.29
C THR A 127 15.09 -8.67 12.01
N ALA A 128 15.63 -7.94 12.99
CA ALA A 128 14.91 -6.85 13.68
C ALA A 128 14.51 -5.73 12.71
N ALA A 129 15.40 -5.33 11.79
CA ALA A 129 15.08 -4.35 10.76
C ALA A 129 13.95 -4.83 9.82
N LEU A 130 13.99 -6.12 9.43
CA LEU A 130 12.92 -6.74 8.63
C LEU A 130 11.59 -6.81 9.40
N CYS A 131 11.61 -7.12 10.70
CA CYS A 131 10.41 -7.09 11.54
C CYS A 131 9.74 -5.71 11.51
N VAL A 132 10.51 -4.63 11.71
CA VAL A 132 10.00 -3.26 11.68
C VAL A 132 9.39 -2.94 10.31
N ALA A 133 10.07 -3.30 9.22
CA ALA A 133 9.56 -3.08 7.87
C ALA A 133 8.22 -3.81 7.64
N ILE A 134 8.10 -5.06 8.11
CA ILE A 134 6.85 -5.84 8.00
C ILE A 134 5.75 -5.22 8.85
N ILE A 135 6.04 -4.81 10.09
CA ILE A 135 5.06 -4.18 10.97
C ILE A 135 4.51 -2.91 10.33
N ILE A 136 5.38 -2.06 9.78
CA ILE A 136 4.95 -0.84 9.07
C ILE A 136 4.01 -1.20 7.91
N GLN A 137 4.36 -2.19 7.09
CA GLN A 137 3.51 -2.60 5.96
C GLN A 137 2.15 -3.15 6.39
N GLN A 138 2.07 -3.85 7.52
CA GLN A 138 0.81 -4.38 8.06
C GLN A 138 -0.04 -3.29 8.76
N LEU A 139 0.60 -2.25 9.28
CA LEU A 139 -0.09 -1.11 9.90
C LEU A 139 -0.60 -0.08 8.87
N VAL A 140 -0.07 -0.11 7.64
CA VAL A 140 -0.61 0.71 6.56
C VAL A 140 -2.02 0.23 6.25
N LEU A 141 -3.00 1.10 6.53
CA LEU A 141 -4.41 0.85 6.22
C LEU A 141 -4.59 0.52 4.74
N SER A 142 -5.49 -0.42 4.47
CA SER A 142 -5.92 -0.72 3.11
C SER A 142 -6.55 0.51 2.45
N ARG A 143 -6.60 0.54 1.11
CA ARG A 143 -7.26 1.63 0.35
C ARG A 143 -8.71 1.82 0.77
N CYS A 144 -9.44 0.73 1.01
CA CYS A 144 -10.83 0.79 1.45
C CYS A 144 -10.96 1.30 2.88
N GLU A 145 -10.07 0.87 3.78
CA GLU A 145 -10.06 1.31 5.18
C GLU A 145 -9.73 2.81 5.28
N ASN A 146 -8.72 3.28 4.54
CA ASN A 146 -8.39 4.70 4.43
C ASN A 146 -9.56 5.51 3.89
N TYR A 147 -10.25 5.02 2.86
CA TYR A 147 -11.44 5.69 2.33
C TYR A 147 -12.53 5.83 3.38
N VAL A 148 -12.86 4.74 4.10
CA VAL A 148 -13.86 4.77 5.17
C VAL A 148 -13.43 5.72 6.29
N HIS A 149 -12.17 5.65 6.71
CA HIS A 149 -11.61 6.53 7.73
C HIS A 149 -11.77 8.01 7.35
N THR A 150 -11.38 8.39 6.12
CA THR A 150 -11.52 9.79 5.70
C THR A 150 -12.98 10.21 5.50
N PHE A 151 -13.86 9.29 5.08
CA PHE A 151 -15.30 9.59 5.01
C PHE A 151 -15.90 9.88 6.38
N VAL A 152 -15.53 9.10 7.40
CA VAL A 152 -15.97 9.32 8.79
C VAL A 152 -15.45 10.67 9.30
N LEU A 153 -14.15 10.96 9.12
CA LEU A 153 -13.57 12.26 9.50
C LEU A 153 -14.28 13.44 8.82
N ASN A 154 -14.55 13.36 7.51
CA ASN A 154 -15.28 14.40 6.79
C ASN A 154 -16.69 14.62 7.35
N THR A 155 -17.38 13.53 7.72
CA THR A 155 -18.72 13.60 8.31
C THR A 155 -18.69 14.31 9.67
N GLU A 156 -17.68 14.04 10.48
CA GLU A 156 -17.48 14.72 11.77
C GLU A 156 -17.16 16.21 11.59
N LEU A 157 -16.24 16.56 10.68
CA LEU A 157 -15.92 17.95 10.36
C LEU A 157 -17.14 18.74 9.88
N VAL A 158 -18.01 18.13 9.07
CA VAL A 158 -19.27 18.78 8.62
C VAL A 158 -20.22 19.02 9.80
N LYS A 159 -20.32 18.10 10.75
CA LYS A 159 -21.13 18.29 11.97
C LYS A 159 -20.56 19.41 12.83
N GLU A 160 -19.25 19.44 13.02
CA GLU A 160 -18.59 20.48 13.80
C GLU A 160 -18.72 21.85 13.13
N HIS A 161 -18.54 21.93 11.81
CA HIS A 161 -18.75 23.16 11.04
C HIS A 161 -20.15 23.73 11.24
N LYS A 162 -21.20 22.88 11.19
CA LYS A 162 -22.58 23.30 11.46
C LYS A 162 -22.76 23.82 12.89
N ASN A 163 -22.18 23.15 13.88
CA ASN A 163 -22.25 23.56 15.28
C ASN A 163 -21.53 24.91 15.51
N GLN A 164 -20.35 25.10 14.91
CA GLN A 164 -19.60 26.35 15.02
C GLN A 164 -20.29 27.49 14.26
N ALA A 165 -20.88 27.22 13.10
CA ALA A 165 -21.70 28.20 12.38
C ALA A 165 -22.88 28.69 13.24
N ALA A 166 -23.57 27.77 13.93
CA ALA A 166 -24.63 28.13 14.87
C ALA A 166 -24.10 29.01 16.03
N ASN A 167 -22.91 28.70 16.56
CA ASN A 167 -22.26 29.53 17.59
C ASN A 167 -21.88 30.92 17.08
N VAL A 168 -21.37 31.03 15.85
CA VAL A 168 -21.06 32.33 15.22
C VAL A 168 -22.33 33.18 15.12
N ILE A 169 -23.42 32.63 14.61
CA ILE A 169 -24.71 33.34 14.52
C ILE A 169 -25.19 33.76 15.91
N LYS A 170 -25.15 32.86 16.90
CA LYS A 170 -25.54 33.11 18.29
C LYS A 170 -24.74 34.25 18.92
N PHE A 171 -23.41 34.23 18.80
CA PHE A 171 -22.55 35.26 19.38
C PHE A 171 -22.60 36.57 18.60
N ALA A 172 -22.75 36.54 17.27
CA ALA A 172 -22.95 37.73 16.45
C ALA A 172 -24.25 38.44 16.81
N TRP A 173 -25.35 37.68 16.96
CA TRP A 173 -26.63 38.23 17.41
C TRP A 173 -26.54 38.81 18.82
N LYS A 174 -25.92 38.08 19.76
CA LYS A 174 -25.70 38.56 21.12
C LYS A 174 -24.84 39.83 21.15
N LEU A 175 -23.80 39.91 20.32
CA LEU A 175 -22.94 41.09 20.19
C LEU A 175 -23.73 42.30 19.66
N TRP A 176 -24.56 42.09 18.64
CA TRP A 176 -25.47 43.12 18.13
C TRP A 176 -26.47 43.59 19.20
N PHE A 177 -27.04 42.66 19.98
CA PHE A 177 -27.97 42.98 21.06
C PHE A 177 -27.32 43.87 22.13
N TRP A 178 -26.08 43.57 22.56
CA TRP A 178 -25.34 44.42 23.49
C TRP A 178 -25.05 45.80 22.91
N LYS A 179 -24.65 45.86 21.63
CA LYS A 179 -24.42 47.13 20.92
C LYS A 179 -25.69 47.99 20.89
N LYS A 180 -26.86 47.39 20.65
CA LYS A 180 -28.16 48.09 20.63
C LYS A 180 -28.56 48.64 22.00
N ARG A 181 -28.13 48.03 23.10
CA ARG A 181 -28.38 48.52 24.47
C ARG A 181 -27.39 49.58 24.96
N ASN A 182 -26.53 50.13 24.08
CA ASN A 182 -25.49 51.11 24.44
C ASN A 182 -24.61 50.66 25.62
N THR A 183 -24.35 49.36 25.76
CA THR A 183 -23.43 48.89 26.80
C THR A 183 -22.02 49.37 26.50
N PRO A 184 -21.27 49.87 27.50
CA PRO A 184 -19.92 50.36 27.28
C PRO A 184 -19.02 49.25 26.74
N LEU A 185 -18.14 49.57 25.78
CA LEU A 185 -17.22 48.60 25.16
C LEU A 185 -16.28 47.93 26.18
N SER A 186 -16.01 48.59 27.31
CA SER A 186 -15.24 48.06 28.45
C SER A 186 -16.00 47.03 29.29
N SER A 187 -17.29 46.81 29.02
CA SER A 187 -18.07 45.79 29.74
C SER A 187 -17.48 44.41 29.51
N MET A 188 -17.10 43.74 30.60
CA MET A 188 -16.57 42.37 30.58
C MET A 188 -17.46 41.41 29.76
N ARG A 189 -18.78 41.61 29.80
CA ARG A 189 -19.76 40.78 29.06
C ARG A 189 -19.69 40.99 27.54
N TYR A 190 -19.42 42.21 27.09
CA TYR A 190 -19.23 42.54 25.68
C TYR A 190 -17.95 41.89 25.15
N LEU A 191 -16.82 42.10 25.83
CA LEU A 191 -15.52 41.53 25.47
C LEU A 191 -15.54 40.00 25.47
N GLN A 192 -16.17 39.36 26.45
CA GLN A 192 -16.32 37.91 26.47
C GLN A 192 -17.13 37.38 25.28
N THR A 193 -18.20 38.08 24.89
CA THR A 193 -19.03 37.69 23.73
C THR A 193 -18.25 37.86 22.42
N GLN A 194 -17.52 38.96 22.27
CA GLN A 194 -16.65 39.24 21.13
C GLN A 194 -15.53 38.20 21.00
N ARG A 195 -14.84 37.85 22.10
CA ARG A 195 -13.82 36.79 22.11
C ARG A 195 -14.39 35.43 21.70
N LYS A 196 -15.57 35.07 22.20
CA LYS A 196 -16.24 33.81 21.82
C LYS A 196 -16.61 33.79 20.33
N LEU A 197 -17.08 34.91 19.78
CA LEU A 197 -17.35 35.05 18.35
C LEU A 197 -16.09 34.83 17.51
N PHE A 198 -15.00 35.55 17.80
CA PHE A 198 -13.74 35.40 17.06
C PHE A 198 -13.15 34.01 17.20
N ARG A 199 -13.28 33.38 18.38
CA ARG A 199 -12.89 31.98 18.57
C ARG A 199 -13.66 31.04 17.65
N SER A 200 -14.99 31.15 17.57
CA SER A 200 -15.79 30.32 16.68
C SER A 200 -15.47 30.56 15.20
N ILE A 201 -15.22 31.81 14.79
CA ILE A 201 -14.76 32.13 13.43
C ILE A 201 -13.38 31.50 13.14
N GLY A 202 -12.47 31.54 14.11
CA GLY A 202 -11.16 30.89 14.00
C GLY A 202 -11.29 29.39 13.78
N ILE A 203 -12.15 28.73 14.56
CA ILE A 203 -12.41 27.28 14.42
C ILE A 203 -13.02 26.95 13.05
N ILE A 204 -13.95 27.76 12.53
CA ILE A 204 -14.50 27.54 11.18
C ILE A 204 -13.42 27.58 10.10
N HIS A 205 -12.49 28.54 10.18
CA HIS A 205 -11.38 28.61 9.23
C HIS A 205 -10.44 27.40 9.35
N GLN A 206 -10.17 26.95 10.59
CA GLN A 206 -9.38 25.75 10.82
C GLN A 206 -10.05 24.50 10.20
N ILE A 207 -11.34 24.29 10.46
CA ILE A 207 -12.11 23.18 9.89
C ILE A 207 -12.08 23.23 8.35
N LYS A 208 -12.21 24.42 7.76
CA LYS A 208 -12.12 24.59 6.30
C LYS A 208 -10.75 24.19 5.76
N ASN A 209 -9.67 24.56 6.45
CA ASN A 209 -8.30 24.19 6.06
C ASN A 209 -8.09 22.67 6.17
N GLU A 210 -8.58 22.04 7.25
CA GLU A 210 -8.55 20.59 7.44
C GLU A 210 -9.33 19.86 6.34
N GLN A 211 -10.51 20.36 5.96
CA GLN A 211 -11.28 19.80 4.84
C GLN A 211 -10.54 19.87 3.50
N GLN A 212 -9.81 20.96 3.23
CA GLN A 212 -9.00 21.09 2.02
C GLN A 212 -7.83 20.11 2.01
N HIS A 213 -7.19 19.88 3.15
CA HIS A 213 -6.12 18.89 3.27
C HIS A 213 -6.65 17.47 2.99
N LEU A 214 -7.77 17.10 3.62
CA LEU A 214 -8.40 15.80 3.40
C LEU A 214 -8.87 15.60 1.95
N SER A 215 -9.32 16.65 1.25
CA SER A 215 -9.69 16.52 -0.15
C SER A 215 -8.46 16.27 -1.04
N VAL A 216 -7.35 16.99 -0.81
CA VAL A 216 -6.12 16.78 -1.59
C VAL A 216 -5.57 15.35 -1.42
N ASP A 217 -5.59 14.80 -0.20
CA ASP A 217 -5.09 13.44 0.07
C ASP A 217 -5.97 12.33 -0.55
N ASN A 218 -7.28 12.59 -0.71
CA ASN A 218 -8.26 11.59 -1.15
C ASN A 218 -8.54 11.58 -2.66
N ASN A 219 -7.99 12.52 -3.43
CA ASN A 219 -8.22 12.66 -4.86
C ASN A 219 -7.74 11.47 -5.72
N GLY A 220 -7.24 10.38 -5.13
CA GLY A 220 -6.83 9.20 -5.87
C GLY A 220 -7.99 8.32 -6.39
N LEU A 221 -8.90 7.87 -5.54
CA LEU A 221 -9.84 6.79 -5.89
C LEU A 221 -11.15 7.24 -6.56
N PRO A 222 -11.92 8.18 -5.96
CA PRO A 222 -13.15 8.65 -6.58
C PRO A 222 -12.85 9.40 -7.88
N GLU A 223 -11.71 10.09 -7.97
CA GLU A 223 -11.29 10.78 -9.18
C GLU A 223 -11.01 9.78 -10.32
N ILE A 224 -10.27 8.70 -10.05
CA ILE A 224 -10.06 7.63 -11.05
C ILE A 224 -11.40 7.02 -11.50
N ALA A 225 -12.32 6.74 -10.58
CA ALA A 225 -13.64 6.23 -10.95
C ALA A 225 -14.46 7.23 -11.76
N THR A 226 -14.35 8.53 -11.47
CA THR A 226 -15.00 9.58 -12.28
C THR A 226 -14.32 9.75 -13.63
N ILE A 227 -12.98 9.62 -13.70
CA ILE A 227 -12.21 9.65 -14.94
C ILE A 227 -12.64 8.48 -15.82
N GLU A 228 -12.67 7.25 -15.29
CA GLU A 228 -13.13 6.05 -16.00
C GLU A 228 -14.56 6.23 -16.53
N ARG A 229 -15.46 6.77 -15.68
CA ARG A 229 -16.83 7.03 -16.09
C ARG A 229 -16.90 8.09 -17.19
N SER A 230 -16.12 9.16 -17.09
CA SER A 230 -16.06 10.22 -18.09
C SER A 230 -15.46 9.73 -19.41
N THR A 231 -14.43 8.87 -19.36
CA THR A 231 -13.83 8.26 -20.55
C THR A 231 -14.78 7.30 -21.24
N ASN A 232 -15.56 6.51 -20.47
CA ASN A 232 -16.57 5.63 -21.03
C ASN A 232 -17.69 6.41 -21.73
N VAL A 233 -18.15 7.51 -21.13
CA VAL A 233 -19.14 8.40 -21.78
C VAL A 233 -18.58 9.04 -23.05
N ASN A 234 -17.33 9.52 -23.01
CA ASN A 234 -16.69 10.12 -24.18
C ASN A 234 -16.46 9.11 -25.31
N THR A 235 -16.09 7.87 -24.99
CA THR A 235 -15.92 6.79 -25.98
C THR A 235 -17.25 6.37 -26.61
N ASP A 236 -18.34 6.33 -25.85
CA ASP A 236 -19.67 6.13 -26.39
C ASP A 236 -20.07 7.26 -27.35
N GLU A 237 -19.73 8.51 -27.02
CA GLU A 237 -20.01 9.65 -27.89
C GLU A 237 -19.19 9.61 -29.19
N THR A 238 -17.90 9.26 -29.12
CA THR A 238 -17.07 9.11 -30.32
C THR A 238 -17.55 7.95 -31.19
N LEU A 239 -17.97 6.83 -30.59
CA LEU A 239 -18.50 5.68 -31.31
C LEU A 239 -19.80 6.03 -32.04
N ARG A 240 -20.69 6.82 -31.42
CA ARG A 240 -21.89 7.36 -32.07
C ARG A 240 -21.55 8.29 -33.24
N LYS A 241 -20.55 9.17 -33.07
CA LYS A 241 -20.09 10.05 -34.17
C LYS A 241 -19.50 9.23 -35.33
N MET A 242 -18.72 8.19 -35.05
CA MET A 242 -18.19 7.28 -36.07
C MET A 242 -19.31 6.53 -36.81
N GLN A 243 -20.35 6.06 -36.10
CA GLN A 243 -21.50 5.42 -36.73
C GLN A 243 -22.24 6.38 -37.67
N ASN A 244 -22.47 7.62 -37.25
CA ASN A 244 -23.09 8.65 -38.08
C ASN A 244 -22.24 8.99 -39.31
N LEU A 245 -20.92 9.07 -39.16
CA LEU A 245 -19.99 9.24 -40.28
C LEU A 245 -20.06 8.07 -41.25
N LYS A 246 -20.09 6.82 -40.75
CA LYS A 246 -20.22 5.62 -41.59
C LYS A 246 -21.52 5.62 -42.40
N LEU A 247 -22.64 6.04 -41.80
CA LEU A 247 -23.91 6.18 -42.51
C LEU A 247 -23.83 7.25 -43.62
N LYS A 248 -23.20 8.40 -43.34
CA LYS A 248 -23.01 9.45 -44.36
C LYS A 248 -22.12 8.97 -45.50
N VAL A 249 -21.02 8.27 -45.20
CA VAL A 249 -20.12 7.70 -46.21
C VAL A 249 -20.85 6.66 -47.07
N ASN A 250 -21.65 5.78 -46.46
CA ASN A 250 -22.46 4.81 -47.21
C ASN A 250 -23.45 5.52 -48.15
N LYS A 251 -24.13 6.57 -47.67
CA LYS A 251 -25.05 7.35 -48.50
C LYS A 251 -24.34 8.05 -49.66
N ILE A 252 -23.12 8.55 -49.44
CA ILE A 252 -22.28 9.10 -50.52
C ILE A 252 -21.89 8.00 -51.52
N GLY A 253 -21.56 6.80 -51.05
CA GLY A 253 -21.30 5.63 -51.90
C GLY A 253 -22.50 5.25 -52.77
N GLU A 254 -23.71 5.27 -52.20
CA GLU A 254 -24.97 5.08 -52.95
C GLU A 254 -25.20 6.19 -53.99
N HIS A 255 -24.93 7.45 -53.65
CA HIS A 255 -25.01 8.53 -54.64
C HIS A 255 -23.99 8.39 -55.76
N LEU A 256 -22.75 8.00 -55.47
CA LEU A 256 -21.71 7.76 -56.48
C LEU A 256 -22.06 6.59 -57.40
N THR A 257 -22.60 5.49 -56.86
CA THR A 257 -23.04 4.35 -57.68
C THR A 257 -24.21 4.71 -58.58
N ASN A 258 -25.17 5.49 -58.08
CA ASN A 258 -26.29 6.01 -58.89
C ASN A 258 -25.82 6.96 -60.00
N VAL A 259 -24.86 7.84 -59.72
CA VAL A 259 -24.26 8.72 -60.74
C VAL A 259 -23.49 7.91 -61.77
N ASN A 260 -22.72 6.91 -61.34
CA ASN A 260 -21.99 6.03 -62.25
C ASN A 260 -22.95 5.24 -63.15
N TYR A 261 -24.07 4.75 -62.60
CA TYR A 261 -25.11 4.09 -63.38
C TYR A 261 -25.76 5.04 -64.41
N ALA A 262 -26.06 6.29 -64.02
CA ALA A 262 -26.60 7.30 -64.92
C ALA A 262 -25.64 7.65 -66.05
N LEU A 263 -24.34 7.80 -65.77
CA LEU A 263 -23.31 8.04 -66.79
C LEU A 263 -23.21 6.87 -67.77
N ASN A 264 -23.17 5.63 -67.27
CA ASN A 264 -23.09 4.44 -68.11
C ASN A 264 -24.33 4.28 -69.00
N ASN A 265 -25.51 4.68 -68.50
CA ASN A 265 -26.73 4.69 -69.29
C ASN A 265 -26.71 5.81 -70.36
N SER A 266 -26.07 6.94 -70.08
CA SER A 266 -25.88 8.01 -71.07
C SER A 266 -24.87 7.65 -72.17
N GLU A 267 -23.81 6.89 -71.84
CA GLU A 267 -22.89 6.34 -72.85
C GLU A 267 -23.60 5.34 -73.76
N ASN A 268 -24.43 4.44 -73.21
CA ASN A 268 -25.23 3.51 -74.02
C ASN A 268 -26.21 4.20 -74.98
N VAL A 269 -26.78 5.35 -74.60
CA VAL A 269 -27.65 6.15 -75.48
C VAL A 269 -26.83 6.79 -76.61
N PHE A 270 -25.59 7.22 -76.35
CA PHE A 270 -24.69 7.74 -77.38
C PHE A 270 -24.31 6.69 -78.43
N TYR A 271 -24.02 5.45 -78.01
CA TYR A 271 -23.72 4.34 -78.93
C TYR A 271 -24.93 3.86 -79.76
N LEU A 272 -26.16 4.11 -79.32
CA LEU A 272 -27.39 3.81 -80.08
C LEU A 272 -27.78 4.92 -81.07
N SER A 273 -27.14 6.09 -81.00
CA SER A 273 -27.39 7.25 -81.86
C SER A 273 -26.37 7.43 -83.00
N LEU A 274 -25.46 6.46 -83.16
CA LEU A 274 -24.44 6.36 -84.20
C LEU A 274 -24.72 5.12 -85.08
#